data_AF-A0A851SKR9-F1
#
_entry.id   AF-A0A851SKR9-F1
#
_cell.length_a   1.000
_cell.length_b   1.000
_cell.length_c   1.000
_cell.angle_alpha   90.00
_cell.angle_beta   90.00
_cell.angle_gamma   90.00
#
_symmetry.space_group_name_H-M   'P 1'
#
loop_
_entity.id
_entity.type
_entity.pdbx_description
1 polymer ?
#
loop_
_entity_poly.entity_id
_entity_poly.type
_entity_poly.pdbx_seq_one_letter_code
_entity_poly.pdbx_strand_id
1 'polypeptide(L)'
;QVADELVKVQVALNNIAGKRERIKILFKKIEDVIKYLDPQYIDRMAVPDAMKLQFILAEEQAVPARAALLEQVKNLQPILDSTSIQAVPDHAAKLQRLSQVHIQQQCHVQTLLLSKQFVQWNEILTRLEAAKQAKPVAE
;
A
#
# COMPACT_ATOMS: atom_id res chain seq x y z
N GLN A 1 22.11 -47.19 -30.08
CA GLN A 1 21.35 -48.14 -30.94
C GLN A 1 19.88 -47.79 -31.04
N VAL A 2 19.11 -47.68 -29.94
CA VAL A 2 17.67 -47.32 -30.00
C VAL A 2 17.40 -45.96 -30.67
N ALA A 3 18.25 -44.95 -30.41
CA ALA A 3 18.11 -43.62 -31.01
C ALA A 3 18.32 -43.62 -32.54
N ASP A 4 19.30 -44.38 -33.05
CA ASP A 4 19.55 -44.49 -34.49
C ASP A 4 18.44 -45.25 -35.22
N GLU A 5 17.86 -46.27 -34.58
CA GLU A 5 16.69 -46.95 -35.12
C GLU A 5 15.46 -46.05 -35.10
N LEU A 6 15.29 -45.22 -34.06
CA LEU A 6 14.23 -44.21 -34.01
C LEU A 6 14.34 -43.19 -35.15
N VAL A 7 15.56 -42.72 -35.42
CA VAL A 7 15.83 -41.78 -36.53
C VAL A 7 15.55 -42.45 -37.88
N LYS A 8 15.90 -43.72 -38.07
CA LYS A 8 15.56 -44.47 -39.29
C LYS A 8 14.05 -44.63 -39.47
N VAL A 9 13.32 -44.94 -38.41
CA VAL A 9 11.86 -45.03 -38.42
C VAL A 9 11.24 -43.66 -38.73
N GLN A 10 11.74 -42.58 -38.14
CA GLN A 10 11.29 -41.22 -38.41
C GLN A 10 11.50 -40.80 -39.88
N VAL A 11 12.66 -41.12 -40.45
CA VAL A 11 12.98 -40.82 -41.86
C VAL A 11 12.11 -41.66 -42.81
N ALA A 12 11.89 -42.94 -42.50
CA ALA A 12 11.01 -43.80 -43.28
C ALA A 12 9.55 -43.31 -43.24
N LEU A 13 9.07 -42.91 -42.06
CA LEU A 13 7.75 -42.32 -41.87
C LEU A 13 7.59 -40.99 -42.62
N ASN A 14 8.58 -40.09 -42.56
CA ASN A 14 8.55 -38.84 -43.31
C ASN A 14 8.53 -39.08 -44.83
N ASN A 15 9.29 -40.06 -45.32
CA ASN A 15 9.28 -40.44 -46.74
C ASN A 15 7.95 -41.06 -47.18
N ILE A 16 7.28 -41.83 -46.32
CA ILE A 16 5.95 -42.41 -46.60
C ILE A 16 4.85 -41.36 -46.50
N ALA A 17 4.91 -40.49 -45.50
CA ALA A 17 3.98 -39.36 -45.32
C ALA A 17 4.09 -38.34 -46.45
N GLY A 18 5.29 -38.12 -47.01
CA GLY A 18 5.51 -37.25 -48.17
C GLY A 18 4.98 -37.83 -49.50
N LYS A 19 4.79 -39.15 -49.60
CA LYS A 19 4.26 -39.82 -50.82
C LYS A 19 2.76 -40.10 -50.76
N ARG A 20 2.14 -40.02 -49.57
CA ARG A 20 0.71 -40.28 -49.36
C ARG A 20 0.10 -39.14 -48.56
N GLU A 21 -0.51 -38.17 -49.25
CA GLU A 21 -1.14 -36.99 -48.64
C GLU A 21 -2.17 -37.36 -47.55
N ARG A 22 -2.86 -38.49 -47.70
CA ARG A 22 -3.77 -39.06 -46.68
C ARG A 22 -3.07 -39.36 -45.34
N ILE A 23 -1.84 -39.86 -45.37
CA ILE A 23 -1.06 -40.17 -44.17
C ILE A 23 -0.64 -38.87 -43.48
N LYS A 24 -0.24 -37.85 -44.25
CA LYS A 24 0.07 -36.53 -43.72
C LYS A 24 -1.13 -35.84 -43.07
N ILE A 25 -2.31 -35.99 -43.65
CA ILE A 25 -3.58 -35.52 -43.05
C ILE A 25 -3.88 -36.29 -41.76
N LEU A 26 -3.65 -37.60 -41.73
CA LEU A 26 -3.83 -38.40 -40.51
C LEU A 26 -2.85 -38.01 -39.41
N PHE A 27 -1.57 -37.73 -39.73
CA PHE A 27 -0.60 -37.25 -38.74
C PHE A 27 -0.99 -35.89 -38.15
N LYS A 28 -1.43 -34.93 -38.97
CA LYS A 28 -1.98 -33.66 -38.48
C LYS A 28 -3.23 -33.87 -37.63
N LYS A 29 -4.13 -34.75 -38.06
CA LYS A 29 -5.33 -35.09 -37.26
C LYS A 29 -4.98 -35.75 -35.94
N ILE A 30 -3.91 -36.54 -35.86
CA ILE A 30 -3.44 -37.14 -34.61
C ILE A 30 -2.91 -36.04 -33.68
N GLU A 31 -2.12 -35.08 -34.19
CA GLU A 31 -1.68 -33.91 -33.42
C GLU A 31 -2.86 -33.06 -32.93
N ASP A 32 -3.84 -32.82 -33.79
CA ASP A 32 -5.07 -32.11 -33.44
C ASP A 32 -5.86 -32.89 -32.37
N VAL A 33 -6.02 -34.20 -32.52
CA VAL A 33 -6.72 -35.06 -31.56
C VAL A 33 -6.00 -35.10 -30.21
N ILE A 34 -4.66 -35.14 -30.19
CA ILE A 34 -3.86 -35.03 -28.97
C ILE A 34 -4.10 -33.67 -28.28
N LYS A 35 -4.20 -32.58 -29.07
CA LYS A 35 -4.52 -31.25 -28.55
C LYS A 35 -5.95 -31.15 -28.01
N TYR A 36 -6.92 -31.80 -28.65
CA TYR A 36 -8.31 -31.84 -28.19
C TYR A 36 -8.51 -32.78 -27.00
N LEU A 37 -7.63 -33.75 -26.78
CA LEU A 37 -7.68 -34.66 -25.63
C LEU A 37 -7.10 -34.06 -24.35
N ASP A 38 -6.45 -32.89 -24.40
CA ASP A 38 -5.99 -32.19 -23.21
C ASP A 38 -7.20 -31.70 -22.39
N PRO A 39 -7.45 -32.27 -21.18
CA PRO A 39 -8.59 -31.89 -20.36
C PRO A 39 -8.61 -30.40 -20.01
N GLN A 40 -7.43 -29.76 -19.91
CA GLN A 40 -7.33 -28.33 -19.62
C GLN A 40 -7.79 -27.44 -20.79
N TYR A 41 -7.76 -27.96 -22.01
CA TYR A 41 -8.19 -27.25 -23.22
C TYR A 41 -9.71 -27.34 -23.40
N ILE A 42 -10.31 -28.52 -23.16
CA ILE A 42 -11.77 -28.70 -23.19
C ILE A 42 -12.45 -27.93 -22.05
N ASP A 43 -11.91 -27.99 -20.82
CA ASP A 43 -12.52 -27.32 -19.66
C ASP A 43 -12.50 -25.78 -19.78
N ARG A 44 -11.50 -25.22 -20.47
CA ARG A 44 -11.44 -23.77 -20.74
C ARG A 44 -12.29 -23.34 -21.92
N MET A 45 -12.51 -24.20 -22.91
CA MET A 45 -13.32 -23.87 -24.10
C MET A 45 -14.83 -24.08 -23.87
N ALA A 46 -15.22 -25.02 -23.01
CA ALA A 46 -16.58 -25.50 -22.93
C ALA A 46 -17.27 -25.15 -21.61
N VAL A 47 -17.16 -23.90 -21.13
CA VAL A 47 -18.15 -23.41 -20.16
C VAL A 47 -19.47 -23.33 -20.92
N PRO A 48 -20.42 -24.25 -20.69
CA PRO A 48 -21.65 -24.29 -21.47
C PRO A 48 -22.45 -23.01 -21.21
N ASP A 49 -23.21 -22.53 -22.19
CA ASP A 49 -23.94 -21.26 -22.04
C ASP A 49 -24.94 -21.30 -20.87
N ALA A 50 -25.49 -22.47 -20.55
CA ALA A 50 -26.29 -22.67 -19.35
C ALA A 50 -25.50 -22.41 -18.05
N MET A 51 -24.21 -22.77 -17.99
CA MET A 51 -23.35 -22.53 -16.82
C MET A 51 -22.96 -21.06 -16.71
N LYS A 52 -22.72 -20.36 -17.83
CA LYS A 52 -22.53 -18.91 -17.83
C LYS A 52 -23.77 -18.20 -17.30
N LEU A 53 -24.96 -18.64 -17.70
CA LEU A 53 -26.22 -18.08 -17.23
C LEU A 53 -26.39 -18.28 -15.72
N GLN A 54 -26.11 -19.49 -15.22
CA GLN A 54 -26.16 -19.79 -13.78
C GLN A 54 -25.13 -18.98 -12.98
N PHE A 55 -23.93 -18.74 -13.54
CA PHE A 55 -22.93 -17.90 -12.91
C PHE A 55 -23.40 -16.44 -12.81
N ILE A 56 -23.97 -15.90 -13.88
CA ILE A 56 -24.53 -14.54 -13.90
C ILE A 56 -25.69 -14.42 -12.91
N LEU A 57 -26.59 -15.39 -12.85
CA LEU A 57 -27.71 -15.40 -11.89
C LEU A 57 -27.23 -15.55 -10.44
N ALA A 58 -26.22 -16.40 -10.21
CA ALA A 58 -25.61 -16.57 -8.88
C ALA A 58 -24.90 -15.29 -8.41
N GLU A 59 -24.26 -14.55 -9.31
CA GLU A 59 -23.62 -13.27 -9.00
C GLU A 59 -24.52 -12.03 -9.24
N GLU A 60 -25.79 -12.21 -9.61
CA GLU A 60 -26.69 -11.12 -10.02
C GLU A 60 -26.82 -10.04 -8.96
N GLN A 61 -26.88 -10.41 -7.68
CA GLN A 61 -26.95 -9.45 -6.58
C GLN A 61 -25.56 -8.93 -6.16
N ALA A 62 -24.50 -9.70 -6.40
CA ALA A 62 -23.14 -9.35 -6.04
C ALA A 62 -22.52 -8.32 -6.99
N VAL A 63 -22.81 -8.41 -8.29
CA VAL A 63 -22.28 -7.50 -9.31
C VAL A 63 -22.72 -6.04 -9.10
N PRO A 64 -24.02 -5.74 -8.89
CA PRO A 64 -24.49 -4.37 -8.59
C PRO A 64 -23.94 -3.85 -7.27
N ALA A 65 -23.88 -4.69 -6.23
CA ALA A 65 -23.33 -4.30 -4.93
C ALA A 65 -21.85 -3.91 -5.03
N ARG A 66 -21.04 -4.71 -5.77
CA ARG A 66 -19.64 -4.42 -6.06
C ARG A 66 -19.48 -3.16 -6.93
N ALA A 67 -20.34 -2.98 -7.93
CA ALA A 67 -20.32 -1.78 -8.78
C ALA A 67 -20.66 -0.50 -7.98
N ALA A 68 -21.63 -0.55 -7.07
CA ALA A 68 -21.98 0.56 -6.19
C ALA A 68 -20.84 0.93 -5.24
N LEU A 69 -20.13 -0.06 -4.70
CA LEU A 69 -18.93 0.15 -3.88
C LEU A 69 -17.80 0.77 -4.71
N LEU A 70 -17.58 0.31 -5.95
CA LEU A 70 -16.57 0.88 -6.84
C LEU A 70 -16.87 2.33 -7.22
N GLU A 71 -18.13 2.66 -7.47
CA GLU A 71 -18.54 4.06 -7.70
C GLU A 71 -18.33 4.93 -6.45
N GLN A 72 -18.58 4.39 -5.24
CA GLN A 72 -18.25 5.11 -4.00
C GLN A 72 -16.74 5.37 -3.89
N VAL A 73 -15.90 4.36 -4.15
CA VAL A 73 -14.44 4.51 -4.12
C VAL A 73 -13.98 5.54 -5.14
N LYS A 74 -14.54 5.53 -6.36
CA LYS A 74 -14.25 6.51 -7.41
C LYS A 74 -14.65 7.93 -7.00
N ASN A 75 -15.79 8.10 -6.32
CA ASN A 75 -16.22 9.41 -5.80
C ASN A 75 -15.32 9.93 -4.68
N LEU A 76 -14.64 9.05 -3.94
CA LEU A 76 -13.71 9.40 -2.87
C LEU A 76 -12.29 9.70 -3.39
N GLN A 77 -11.94 9.24 -4.60
CA GLN A 77 -10.65 9.52 -5.26
C GLN A 77 -10.25 11.01 -5.24
N PRO A 78 -11.11 11.99 -5.61
CA PRO A 78 -10.75 13.40 -5.59
C PRO A 78 -10.49 13.97 -4.19
N ILE A 79 -10.91 13.28 -3.12
CA ILE A 79 -10.62 13.71 -1.74
C ILE A 79 -9.13 13.50 -1.42
N LEU A 80 -8.53 12.44 -1.97
CA LEU A 80 -7.09 12.16 -1.81
C LEU A 80 -6.24 13.22 -2.53
N ASP A 81 -6.74 13.73 -3.64
CA ASP A 81 -6.12 14.81 -4.41
C ASP A 81 -6.46 16.21 -3.86
N SER A 82 -7.19 16.29 -2.74
CA SER A 82 -7.58 17.59 -2.18
C SER A 82 -6.36 18.38 -1.74
N THR A 83 -6.37 19.67 -2.09
CA THR A 83 -5.30 20.63 -1.75
C THR A 83 -5.07 20.72 -0.24
N SER A 84 -6.10 20.48 0.58
CA SER A 84 -6.01 20.42 2.04
C SER A 84 -5.12 19.29 2.54
N ILE A 85 -5.14 18.11 1.93
CA ILE A 85 -4.27 16.97 2.29
C ILE A 85 -2.85 17.22 1.78
N GLN A 86 -2.70 17.75 0.57
CA GLN A 86 -1.39 18.08 0.01
C GLN A 86 -0.68 19.20 0.78
N ALA A 87 -1.41 20.15 1.34
CA ALA A 87 -0.85 21.26 2.10
C ALA A 87 -0.48 20.89 3.55
N VAL A 88 -0.78 19.67 4.04
CA VAL A 88 -0.49 19.25 5.42
C VAL A 88 1.00 19.40 5.80
N PRO A 89 1.99 19.01 4.97
CA PRO A 89 3.41 19.18 5.30
C PRO A 89 3.81 20.65 5.51
N ASP A 90 3.29 21.55 4.68
CA ASP A 90 3.57 22.99 4.79
C ASP A 90 2.99 23.59 6.07
N HIS A 91 1.77 23.19 6.44
CA HIS A 91 1.14 23.60 7.69
C HIS A 91 1.87 22.99 8.89
N ALA A 92 2.34 21.75 8.80
CA ALA A 92 3.13 21.10 9.85
C ALA A 92 4.45 21.84 10.10
N ALA A 93 5.15 22.27 9.04
CA ALA A 93 6.39 23.05 9.18
C ALA A 93 6.14 24.40 9.87
N LYS A 94 5.06 25.11 9.49
CA LYS A 94 4.65 26.35 10.16
C LYS A 94 4.29 26.11 11.63
N LEU A 95 3.54 25.05 11.92
CA LEU A 95 3.14 24.68 13.27
C LEU A 95 4.34 24.31 14.14
N GLN A 96 5.30 23.56 13.61
CA GLN A 96 6.54 23.22 14.29
C GLN A 96 7.33 24.47 14.68
N ARG A 97 7.45 25.43 13.75
CA ARG A 97 8.12 26.71 14.03
C ARG A 97 7.40 27.50 15.12
N LEU A 98 6.07 27.57 15.04
CA LEU A 98 5.25 28.24 16.05
C LEU A 98 5.39 27.57 17.42
N SER A 99 5.40 26.23 17.47
CA SER A 99 5.62 25.47 18.70
C SER A 99 6.97 25.78 19.33
N GLN A 100 8.04 25.85 18.53
CA GLN A 100 9.37 26.22 19.02
C GLN A 100 9.38 27.64 19.63
N VAL A 101 8.77 28.61 18.92
CA VAL A 101 8.66 29.99 19.43
C VAL A 101 7.83 30.02 20.71
N HIS A 102 6.74 29.26 20.78
CA HIS A 102 5.89 29.20 21.96
C HIS A 102 6.63 28.66 23.18
N ILE A 103 7.40 27.57 23.01
CA ILE A 103 8.24 27.01 24.07
C ILE A 103 9.26 28.04 24.55
N GLN A 104 9.95 28.74 23.63
CA GLN A 104 10.91 29.79 23.98
C GLN A 104 10.26 30.92 24.78
N GLN A 105 9.07 31.37 24.36
CA GLN A 105 8.32 32.40 25.06
C GLN A 105 7.90 31.95 26.46
N GLN A 106 7.40 30.72 26.60
CA GLN A 106 7.03 30.16 27.91
C GLN A 106 8.23 30.07 28.86
N CYS A 107 9.37 29.56 28.39
CA CYS A 107 10.60 29.49 29.17
C CYS A 107 11.07 30.89 29.60
N HIS A 108 11.08 31.86 28.68
CA HIS A 108 11.52 33.22 28.98
C HIS A 108 10.66 33.88 30.07
N VAL A 109 9.33 33.76 29.96
CA VAL A 109 8.40 34.29 30.96
C VAL A 109 8.63 33.62 32.32
N GLN A 110 8.79 32.30 32.36
CA GLN A 110 9.08 31.58 33.61
C GLN A 110 10.40 32.03 34.24
N THR A 111 11.47 32.18 33.45
CA THR A 111 12.78 32.66 33.95
C THR A 111 12.69 34.07 34.51
N LEU A 112 11.97 34.99 33.84
CA LEU A 112 11.77 36.36 34.33
C LEU A 112 11.04 36.37 35.67
N LEU A 113 9.95 35.62 35.81
CA LEU A 113 9.20 35.53 37.06
C LEU A 113 10.06 34.98 38.20
N LEU A 114 10.83 33.93 37.93
CA LEU A 114 11.72 33.33 38.92
C LEU A 114 12.84 34.30 39.33
N SER A 115 13.44 35.01 38.38
CA SER A 115 14.47 36.02 38.67
C SER A 115 13.93 37.14 39.56
N LYS A 116 12.69 37.59 39.32
CA LYS A 116 12.03 38.60 40.15
C LYS A 116 11.81 38.09 41.57
N GLN A 117 11.39 36.84 41.73
CA GLN A 117 11.25 36.23 43.05
C GLN A 117 12.60 36.14 43.77
N PHE A 118 13.69 35.76 43.10
CA PHE A 118 15.02 35.73 43.69
C PHE A 118 15.50 37.11 44.14
N VAL A 119 15.28 38.15 43.33
CA VAL A 119 15.63 39.53 43.73
C VAL A 119 14.83 39.96 44.96
N GLN A 120 13.52 39.68 45.00
CA GLN A 120 12.68 39.99 46.15
C GLN A 120 13.13 39.25 47.42
N TRP A 121 13.48 37.96 47.30
CA TRP A 121 13.99 37.18 48.43
C TRP A 121 15.33 37.70 48.93
N ASN A 122 16.25 38.03 48.02
CA ASN A 122 17.54 38.62 48.39
C ASN A 122 17.36 39.95 49.12
N GLU A 123 16.47 40.82 48.64
CA GLU A 123 16.21 42.11 49.29
C GLU A 123 15.64 41.94 50.70
N ILE A 124 14.73 40.98 50.91
CA ILE A 124 14.19 40.66 52.23
C ILE A 124 15.29 40.12 53.15
N LEU A 125 16.11 39.19 52.68
CA LEU A 125 17.23 38.63 53.44
C LEU A 125 18.22 39.72 53.84
N THR A 126 18.62 40.60 52.93
CA THR A 126 19.52 41.74 53.23
C THR A 126 18.93 42.66 54.29
N ARG A 127 17.62 42.97 54.24
CA ARG A 127 16.96 43.78 55.27
C ARG A 127 16.96 43.09 56.63
N LEU A 128 16.70 41.78 56.67
CA LEU A 128 16.72 41.00 57.90
C LEU A 128 18.13 40.89 58.49
N GLU A 129 19.15 40.70 57.65
CA GLU A 129 20.56 40.69 58.07
C GLU A 129 20.99 42.05 58.60
N ALA A 130 20.65 43.14 57.91
CA ALA A 130 20.93 44.50 58.36
C ALA A 130 20.24 44.81 59.70
N ALA A 131 18.97 44.42 59.85
CA ALA A 131 18.24 44.57 61.11
C ALA A 131 18.83 43.73 62.26
N LYS A 132 19.38 42.55 61.95
CA LYS A 132 20.08 41.69 62.91
C LYS A 132 21.42 42.31 63.34
N GLN A 133 22.18 42.89 62.41
CA GLN A 133 23.44 43.58 62.72
C GLN A 133 23.22 44.92 63.45
N ALA A 134 22.10 45.60 63.21
CA ALA A 134 21.74 46.84 63.89
C ALA A 134 21.18 46.63 65.31
N LYS A 135 20.91 45.39 65.73
CA LYS A 135 20.67 45.05 67.14
C LYS A 135 22.03 44.79 67.81
N PRO A 136 22.59 45.71 68.61
CA PRO A 136 23.76 45.38 69.40
C PRO A 136 23.40 44.28 70.39
N VAL A 137 24.32 43.35 70.61
CA VAL A 137 24.32 42.46 71.77
C VAL A 137 24.23 43.37 72.99
N ALA A 138 23.04 43.44 73.60
CA ALA A 138 22.87 44.08 74.89
C ALA A 138 23.49 43.14 75.92
N GLU A 139 24.63 43.56 76.48
CA GLU A 139 25.13 43.13 77.79
C GLU A 139 24.13 43.48 78.90
#